data_AF-A0A3D5WRF6-F1
#
_entry.id   AF-A0A3D5WRF6-F1
#
_cell.length_a   1.000
_cell.length_b   1.000
_cell.length_c   1.000
_cell.angle_alpha   90.00
_cell.angle_beta   90.00
_cell.angle_gamma   90.00
#
_symmetry.space_group_name_H-M   'P 1'
#
loop_
_entity.id
_entity.type
_entity.pdbx_description
1 polymer ?
#
loop_
_entity_poly.entity_id
_entity_poly.type
_entity_poly.pdbx_seq_one_letter_code
_entity_poly.pdbx_strand_id
1 'polypeptide(L)'
;MAGKAKFDQEAAFKSIIGADRRPAEKLQEETEKPKKNKDRVQRAYFLDRDIDKALRRKALEDGKNLTESINDVLRAGLTKYL
;
A
#
# COMPACT_ATOMS: atom_id res chain seq x y z
N MET A 1 0.80 -35.55 38.10
CA MET A 1 0.45 -35.68 36.67
C MET A 1 0.24 -34.30 36.07
N ALA A 2 0.90 -34.06 34.93
CA ALA A 2 0.67 -33.01 33.94
C ALA A 2 0.54 -31.55 34.43
N GLY A 3 1.68 -30.94 34.79
CA GLY A 3 1.80 -29.48 34.75
C GLY A 3 1.75 -29.02 33.29
N LYS A 4 0.71 -28.28 32.92
CA LYS A 4 0.60 -27.70 31.58
C LYS A 4 1.74 -26.69 31.38
N ALA A 5 2.70 -27.01 30.52
CA ALA A 5 3.68 -26.03 30.07
C ALA A 5 2.91 -24.93 29.34
N LYS A 6 2.85 -23.74 29.93
CA LYS A 6 2.26 -22.56 29.29
C LYS A 6 3.21 -22.19 28.14
N PHE A 7 2.68 -22.18 26.92
CA PHE A 7 3.41 -21.68 25.78
C PHE A 7 3.64 -20.18 25.98
N ASP A 8 4.88 -19.79 26.27
CA ASP A 8 5.28 -18.40 26.42
C ASP A 8 5.35 -17.74 25.06
N GLN A 9 4.21 -17.22 24.62
CA GLN A 9 4.02 -16.56 23.33
C GLN A 9 5.00 -15.39 23.14
N GLU A 10 5.37 -14.68 24.22
CA GLU A 10 6.38 -13.62 24.17
C GLU A 10 7.78 -14.15 23.87
N ALA A 11 8.17 -15.29 24.43
CA ALA A 11 9.48 -15.89 24.19
C ALA A 11 9.58 -16.44 22.77
N ALA A 12 8.50 -17.07 22.28
CA ALA A 12 8.41 -17.54 20.90
C ALA A 12 8.41 -16.38 19.88
N PHE A 13 7.76 -15.26 20.21
CA PHE A 13 7.77 -14.09 19.33
C PHE A 13 9.16 -13.45 19.26
N LYS A 14 9.86 -13.33 20.40
CA LYS A 14 11.23 -12.80 20.46
C LYS A 14 12.23 -13.66 19.69
N SER A 15 12.07 -14.98 19.68
CA SER A 15 12.96 -15.88 18.94
C SER A 15 12.74 -15.80 17.42
N ILE A 16 11.51 -15.60 16.95
CA ILE A 16 11.21 -15.41 15.51
C ILE A 16 11.70 -14.03 15.02
N ILE A 17 11.52 -12.99 15.83
CA ILE A 17 11.81 -11.60 15.43
C ILE A 17 13.30 -11.24 15.60
N GLY A 18 14.07 -12.06 16.34
CA GLY A 18 15.46 -11.81 16.68
C GLY A 18 15.56 -10.77 17.81
N ALA A 19 16.42 -11.03 18.79
CA ALA A 19 16.52 -10.26 20.05
C ALA A 19 16.89 -8.76 19.91
N ASP A 20 17.07 -8.26 18.68
CA ASP A 20 17.48 -6.88 18.39
C ASP A 20 16.45 -6.04 17.61
N ARG A 21 15.26 -6.56 17.30
CA ARG A 21 14.19 -5.74 16.73
C ARG A 21 13.23 -5.29 17.81
N ARG A 22 13.42 -4.04 18.25
CA ARG A 22 12.45 -3.28 19.06
C ARG A 22 11.06 -3.37 18.40
N PRO A 23 9.96 -3.49 19.15
CA PRO A 23 8.62 -3.48 18.58
C PRO A 23 8.46 -2.17 17.80
N ALA A 24 8.02 -2.30 16.55
CA ALA A 24 7.71 -1.17 15.68
C ALA A 24 6.44 -0.45 16.19
N GLU A 25 6.52 0.17 17.36
CA GLU A 25 5.60 1.23 17.73
C GLU A 25 5.91 2.42 16.83
N LYS A 26 4.96 2.72 15.93
CA LYS A 26 5.01 3.83 14.97
C LYS A 26 6.08 3.67 13.88
N LEU A 27 5.91 2.67 13.02
CA LEU A 27 6.11 2.94 11.59
C LEU A 27 4.93 3.79 11.08
N GLN A 28 4.82 5.02 11.60
CA GLN A 28 4.51 6.12 10.71
C GLN A 28 5.64 6.08 9.70
N GLU A 29 5.42 5.45 8.56
CA GLU A 29 6.28 5.59 7.40
C GLU A 29 6.19 7.04 6.91
N GLU A 30 6.71 7.99 7.69
CA GLU A 30 7.54 9.06 7.15
C GLU A 30 8.81 8.40 6.63
N THR A 31 8.64 7.60 5.58
CA THR A 31 9.68 7.52 4.57
C THR A 31 9.73 8.92 4.00
N GLU A 32 10.75 9.69 4.39
CA GLU A 32 11.20 10.84 3.62
C GLU A 32 11.44 10.35 2.19
N LYS A 33 10.39 10.37 1.38
CA LYS A 33 10.49 10.01 -0.02
C LYS A 33 11.26 11.14 -0.70
N PRO A 34 12.25 10.81 -1.54
CA PRO A 34 12.99 11.82 -2.29
C PRO A 34 12.00 12.70 -3.03
N LYS A 35 12.30 14.00 -3.19
CA LYS A 35 11.51 15.07 -3.84
C LYS A 35 11.07 14.76 -5.29
N LYS A 36 10.42 13.63 -5.54
CA LYS A 36 9.89 13.16 -6.84
C LYS A 36 8.40 13.49 -7.01
N ASN A 37 7.77 14.09 -5.99
CA ASN A 37 6.33 14.35 -5.96
C ASN A 37 5.95 15.84 -6.04
N LYS A 38 6.86 16.74 -6.42
CA LYS A 38 6.56 18.18 -6.44
C LYS A 38 5.34 18.52 -7.32
N ASP A 39 5.14 17.77 -8.40
CA ASP A 39 4.04 17.96 -9.36
C ASP A 39 2.95 16.87 -9.25
N ARG A 40 2.88 16.15 -8.12
CA ARG A 40 1.91 15.07 -7.90
C ARG A 40 1.06 15.37 -6.68
N VAL A 41 -0.25 15.16 -6.81
CA VAL A 41 -1.22 15.30 -5.71
C VAL A 41 -1.80 13.93 -5.38
N GLN A 42 -1.88 13.57 -4.10
CA GLN A 42 -2.61 12.39 -3.64
C GLN A 42 -4.07 12.77 -3.41
N ARG A 43 -4.99 12.00 -3.98
CA ARG A 43 -6.43 12.25 -3.86
C ARG A 43 -7.19 10.95 -3.73
N ALA A 44 -8.20 10.93 -2.87
CA ALA A 44 -9.15 9.83 -2.75
C ALA A 44 -10.49 10.27 -3.34
N TYR A 45 -11.12 9.37 -4.09
CA TYR A 45 -12.44 9.56 -4.70
C TYR A 45 -13.29 8.32 -4.43
N PHE A 46 -14.60 8.52 -4.30
CA PHE A 46 -15.55 7.42 -4.49
C PHE A 46 -15.70 7.19 -5.99
N LEU A 47 -15.41 5.99 -6.43
CA LEU A 47 -15.64 5.54 -7.80
C LEU A 47 -16.76 4.51 -7.80
N ASP A 48 -17.56 4.51 -8.86
CA ASP A 48 -18.51 3.44 -9.08
C ASP A 48 -17.78 2.10 -9.20
N ARG A 49 -18.42 1.04 -8.69
CA ARG A 49 -17.76 -0.28 -8.56
C ARG A 49 -17.34 -0.87 -9.89
N ASP A 50 -18.10 -0.60 -10.95
CA ASP A 50 -17.79 -1.02 -12.31
C ASP A 50 -16.57 -0.26 -12.87
N ILE A 51 -16.44 1.04 -12.57
CA ILE A 51 -15.27 1.85 -12.94
C ILE A 51 -13.99 1.31 -12.28
N ASP A 52 -14.00 1.03 -10.97
CA ASP A 52 -12.83 0.44 -10.29
C ASP A 52 -12.43 -0.92 -10.92
N LYS A 53 -13.41 -1.78 -11.21
CA LYS A 53 -13.15 -3.06 -11.88
C LYS A 53 -12.56 -2.88 -13.28
N ALA A 54 -13.07 -1.93 -14.06
CA ALA A 54 -12.56 -1.65 -15.39
C ALA A 54 -11.12 -1.10 -15.34
N LEU A 55 -10.83 -0.18 -14.42
CA LEU A 55 -9.48 0.35 -14.20
C LEU A 55 -8.48 -0.74 -13.81
N ARG A 56 -8.88 -1.70 -12.95
CA ARG A 56 -8.03 -2.84 -12.57
C ARG A 56 -7.75 -3.77 -13.75
N ARG A 57 -8.76 -4.07 -14.58
CA ARG A 57 -8.56 -4.89 -15.78
C ARG A 57 -7.64 -4.20 -16.77
N LYS A 58 -7.89 -2.91 -17.04
CA LYS A 58 -7.03 -2.10 -17.91
C LYS A 58 -5.57 -2.10 -17.44
N ALA A 59 -5.34 -1.95 -16.14
CA ALA A 59 -4.00 -2.00 -15.57
C ALA A 59 -3.30 -3.35 -15.84
N LEU A 60 -4.03 -4.47 -15.68
CA LEU A 60 -3.50 -5.80 -15.97
C LEU A 60 -3.22 -6.01 -17.46
N GLU A 61 -4.14 -5.59 -18.34
CA GLU A 61 -4.02 -5.72 -19.79
C GLU A 61 -2.84 -4.91 -20.35
N ASP A 62 -2.65 -3.69 -19.87
CA ASP A 62 -1.56 -2.81 -20.29
C ASP A 62 -0.22 -3.10 -19.57
N GLY A 63 -0.20 -4.03 -18.61
CA GLY A 63 0.97 -4.31 -17.78
C GLY A 63 1.41 -3.12 -16.90
N LYS A 64 0.46 -2.25 -16.54
CA LYS A 64 0.68 -1.03 -15.75
C LYS A 64 0.18 -1.18 -14.32
N ASN A 65 0.61 -0.30 -13.42
CA ASN A 65 -0.02 -0.20 -12.12
C ASN A 65 -1.35 0.59 -12.19
N LEU A 66 -2.17 0.48 -11.14
CA LEU A 66 -3.46 1.16 -11.07
C LEU A 66 -3.31 2.70 -11.13
N THR A 67 -2.26 3.25 -10.53
CA THR A 67 -2.01 4.69 -10.53
C THR A 67 -1.68 5.22 -11.93
N GLU A 68 -0.85 4.52 -12.70
CA GLU A 68 -0.55 4.84 -14.10
C GLU A 68 -1.81 4.77 -14.96
N SER A 69 -2.58 3.68 -14.81
CA SER A 69 -3.81 3.47 -15.57
C SER A 69 -4.85 4.56 -15.30
N ILE A 70 -5.01 4.96 -14.02
CA ILE A 70 -5.86 6.10 -13.65
C ILE A 70 -5.35 7.39 -14.29
N ASN A 71 -4.05 7.67 -14.21
CA ASN A 71 -3.49 8.90 -14.77
C ASN A 71 -3.65 8.97 -16.29
N ASP A 72 -3.52 7.86 -17.01
CA ASP A 72 -3.74 7.80 -18.46
C ASP A 72 -5.19 8.12 -18.83
N VAL A 73 -6.15 7.50 -18.12
CA VAL A 73 -7.59 7.77 -18.31
C VAL A 73 -7.92 9.24 -17.99
N LEU A 74 -7.38 9.78 -16.90
CA LEU A 74 -7.59 11.18 -16.52
C LEU A 74 -6.98 12.15 -17.54
N ARG A 75 -5.76 11.89 -18.03
CA ARG A 75 -5.11 12.72 -19.07
C ARG A 75 -5.90 12.70 -20.38
N ALA A 76 -6.35 11.53 -20.81
CA ALA A 76 -7.19 11.39 -21.99
C ALA A 76 -8.53 12.16 -21.82
N GLY A 77 -9.18 12.04 -20.66
CA GLY A 77 -10.44 12.74 -20.37
C GLY A 77 -10.29 14.26 -20.19
N LEU A 78 -9.12 14.71 -19.73
CA LEU A 78 -8.82 16.12 -19.44
C LEU A 78 -8.00 16.80 -20.55
N THR A 79 -7.80 16.18 -21.71
CA THR A 79 -6.94 16.73 -22.79
C THR A 79 -7.32 18.15 -23.22
N LYS A 80 -8.60 18.54 -23.09
CA LYS A 80 -9.05 19.92 -23.39
C LYS A 80 -8.60 20.96 -22.34
N TYR A 81 -8.30 20.51 -21.13
CA TYR A 81 -8.04 21.35 -19.95
C TYR A 81 -6.57 21.28 -19.47
N LEU A 82 -5.77 20.40 -20.07
CA LEU A 82 -4.32 20.28 -19.88
C LEU A 82 -3.60 21.02 -21.00
#